data_AF-A0A2V5STN0-F1
#
_entry.id   AF-A0A2V5STN0-F1
#
_cell.length_a   1.000
_cell.length_b   1.000
_cell.length_c   1.000
_cell.angle_alpha   90.00
_cell.angle_beta   90.00
_cell.angle_gamma   90.00
#
_symmetry.space_group_name_H-M   'P 1'
#
loop_
_entity.id
_entity.type
_entity.pdbx_description
1 polymer ?
#
loop_
_entity_poly.entity_id
_entity_poly.type
_entity_poly.pdbx_seq_one_letter_code
_entity_poly.pdbx_strand_id
1 'polypeptide(L)'
;MVALPKLDGIGAIASLLYPPVCTICGANVRASEYLCDQCEAKTARVIAPFCQKCSEPFEGAITGTFTCANCAHRAIHFDTAVAAYRSRGIVRQIIHTFKYGHQI
;
A
#
# COMPACT_ATOMS: atom_id res chain seq x y z
N MET A 1 23.42 -20.10 -3.60
CA MET A 1 24.15 -19.11 -4.43
C MET A 1 23.75 -17.72 -3.92
N VAL A 2 24.52 -17.17 -2.97
CA VAL A 2 24.32 -15.79 -2.51
C VAL A 2 24.95 -14.90 -3.56
N ALA A 3 24.12 -14.25 -4.39
CA ALA A 3 24.60 -13.22 -5.29
C ALA A 3 25.12 -12.07 -4.44
N LEU A 4 26.44 -11.85 -4.43
CA LEU A 4 27.00 -10.61 -3.91
C LEU A 4 26.46 -9.47 -4.77
N PRO A 5 25.71 -8.50 -4.20
CA PRO A 5 25.28 -7.35 -4.96
C PRO A 5 26.54 -6.61 -5.44
N LYS A 6 26.53 -6.15 -6.70
CA LYS A 6 27.55 -5.21 -7.19
C LYS A 6 27.53 -4.03 -6.23
N LEU A 7 28.62 -3.78 -5.51
CA LEU A 7 28.72 -2.62 -4.63
C LEU A 7 28.76 -1.36 -5.50
N ASP A 8 27.62 -0.69 -5.59
CA ASP A 8 27.57 0.70 -6.01
C ASP A 8 28.15 1.55 -4.85
N GLY A 9 29.41 1.95 -4.97
CA GLY A 9 30.11 2.73 -3.96
C GLY A 9 29.43 4.07 -3.64
N ILE A 10 28.75 4.66 -4.63
CA ILE A 10 28.00 5.91 -4.44
C ILE A 10 26.75 5.65 -3.60
N GLY A 11 26.00 4.58 -3.93
CA GLY A 11 24.84 4.17 -3.14
C GLY A 11 25.17 3.86 -1.68
N ALA A 12 26.31 3.19 -1.44
CA ALA A 12 26.79 2.89 -0.09
C ALA A 12 27.10 4.15 0.73
N ILE A 13 27.81 5.12 0.15
CA ILE A 13 28.11 6.41 0.81
C ILE A 13 26.83 7.22 1.03
N ALA A 14 25.94 7.27 0.04
CA ALA A 14 24.66 7.98 0.16
C ALA A 14 23.81 7.44 1.31
N SER A 15 23.86 6.12 1.57
CA SER A 15 23.10 5.46 2.64
C SER A 15 23.58 5.82 4.05
N LEU A 16 24.79 6.39 4.22
CA LEU A 16 25.22 6.96 5.51
C LEU A 16 24.53 8.29 5.82
N LEU A 17 24.27 9.10 4.79
CA LEU A 17 23.60 10.39 4.93
C LEU A 17 22.08 10.26 4.90
N TYR A 18 21.58 9.33 4.09
CA TYR A 18 20.16 9.05 3.88
C TYR A 18 19.89 7.56 4.08
N PRO A 19 19.90 7.09 5.34
CA PRO A 19 19.69 5.68 5.64
C PRO A 19 18.29 5.24 5.20
N PRO A 20 18.15 4.08 4.55
CA PRO A 20 16.84 3.54 4.22
C PRO A 20 16.13 3.11 5.50
N VAL A 21 15.10 3.86 5.88
CA VAL A 21 14.32 3.64 7.09
C VAL A 21 12.83 3.54 6.78
N CYS A 22 12.11 2.75 7.56
CA CYS A 22 10.66 2.65 7.50
C CYS A 22 10.03 4.01 7.79
N THR A 23 9.17 4.49 6.89
CA THR A 23 8.51 5.81 7.02
C THR A 23 7.61 5.94 8.24
N ILE A 24 7.22 4.82 8.86
CA ILE A 24 6.30 4.79 10.01
C ILE A 24 7.01 4.68 11.35
N CYS A 25 8.02 3.81 11.46
CA CYS A 25 8.68 3.53 12.74
C CYS A 25 10.18 3.84 12.77
N GLY A 26 10.80 4.21 11.65
CA GLY A 26 12.22 4.52 11.56
C GLY A 26 13.16 3.31 11.61
N ALA A 27 12.65 2.07 11.66
CA ALA A 27 13.50 0.87 11.60
C ALA A 27 14.22 0.77 10.24
N ASN A 28 15.44 0.24 10.24
CA ASN A 28 16.21 0.02 9.01
C ASN A 28 15.45 -0.92 8.06
N VAL A 29 15.45 -0.58 6.79
CA VAL A 29 14.85 -1.37 5.70
C VAL A 29 15.84 -1.51 4.55
N ARG A 30 15.53 -2.34 3.56
CA ARG A 30 16.35 -2.39 2.34
C ARG A 30 16.20 -1.08 1.56
N ALA A 31 17.20 -0.71 0.79
CA ALA A 31 17.20 0.56 0.03
C ALA A 31 16.00 0.77 -0.90
N SER A 32 15.31 -0.31 -1.29
CA SER A 32 14.11 -0.29 -2.15
C SER A 32 12.78 -0.42 -1.38
N GLU A 33 12.80 -0.43 -0.06
CA GLU A 33 11.60 -0.65 0.77
C GLU A 33 11.17 0.63 1.49
N TYR A 34 9.87 0.87 1.55
CA TYR A 34 9.28 2.07 2.17
C TYR A 34 8.77 1.80 3.59
N LEU A 35 8.43 0.54 3.87
CA LEU A 35 7.95 0.02 5.15
C LEU A 35 8.77 -1.19 5.54
N CYS A 36 8.99 -1.38 6.84
CA CYS A 36 9.48 -2.65 7.35
C CYS A 36 8.33 -3.67 7.43
N ASP A 37 8.66 -4.96 7.44
CA ASP A 37 7.70 -6.07 7.50
C ASP A 37 6.64 -5.92 8.62
N GLN A 38 7.06 -5.43 9.78
CA GLN A 38 6.16 -5.22 10.92
C GLN A 38 5.11 -4.12 10.67
N CYS A 39 5.49 -3.06 9.96
CA CYS A 39 4.56 -1.99 9.59
C CYS A 39 3.69 -2.41 8.41
N GLU A 40 4.27 -3.11 7.43
CA GLU A 40 3.51 -3.67 6.31
C GLU A 40 2.43 -4.65 6.78
N ALA A 41 2.76 -5.55 7.72
CA ALA A 41 1.80 -6.51 8.28
C ALA A 41 0.58 -5.86 8.98
N LYS A 42 0.71 -4.59 9.41
CA LYS A 42 -0.38 -3.81 10.02
C LYS A 42 -1.25 -3.10 8.99
N THR A 43 -0.90 -3.16 7.71
CA THR A 43 -1.71 -2.60 6.63
C THR A 43 -2.91 -3.52 6.34
N ALA A 44 -4.05 -2.92 6.01
CA ALA A 44 -5.26 -3.67 5.72
C ALA A 44 -5.40 -3.86 4.21
N ARG A 45 -4.91 -4.99 3.68
CA ARG A 45 -5.14 -5.40 2.29
C ARG A 45 -6.64 -5.54 2.01
N VAL A 46 -7.04 -5.19 0.79
CA VAL A 46 -8.37 -5.52 0.27
C VAL A 46 -8.28 -6.93 -0.31
N ILE A 47 -9.04 -7.85 0.26
CA ILE A 47 -9.17 -9.24 -0.18
C ILE A 47 -10.64 -9.58 -0.35
N ALA A 48 -10.93 -10.58 -1.18
CA ALA A 48 -12.30 -11.02 -1.41
C ALA A 48 -12.98 -11.45 -0.08
N PRO A 49 -14.30 -11.24 0.06
CA PRO A 49 -15.20 -10.69 -0.95
C PRO A 49 -15.20 -9.15 -1.00
N PHE A 50 -15.17 -8.59 -2.21
CA PHE A 50 -15.28 -7.15 -2.45
C PHE A 50 -16.13 -6.85 -3.69
N CYS A 51 -16.69 -5.64 -3.75
CA CYS A 51 -17.44 -5.18 -4.92
C CYS A 51 -16.56 -5.15 -6.16
N GLN A 52 -17.01 -5.75 -7.27
CA GLN A 52 -16.26 -5.79 -8.54
C GLN A 52 -16.05 -4.40 -9.18
N LYS A 53 -16.84 -3.39 -8.78
CA LYS A 53 -16.81 -2.04 -9.35
C LYS A 53 -16.00 -1.03 -8.54
N CYS A 54 -16.02 -1.10 -7.21
CA CYS A 54 -15.33 -0.14 -6.34
C CYS A 54 -14.34 -0.76 -5.34
N SER A 55 -14.17 -2.08 -5.34
CA SER A 55 -13.32 -2.82 -4.40
C SER A 55 -13.64 -2.63 -2.92
N GLU A 56 -14.83 -2.11 -2.56
CA GLU A 56 -15.27 -2.08 -1.17
C GLU A 56 -15.40 -3.53 -0.65
N PRO A 57 -14.66 -3.91 0.41
CA PRO A 57 -14.74 -5.25 0.99
C PRO A 57 -16.01 -5.44 1.82
N PHE A 58 -16.53 -6.67 1.82
CA PHE A 58 -17.71 -7.07 2.57
C PHE A 58 -17.38 -8.27 3.47
N GLU A 59 -18.16 -8.45 4.52
CA GLU A 59 -18.08 -9.63 5.39
C GLU A 59 -19.13 -10.67 4.97
N GLY A 60 -18.87 -11.93 5.27
CA GLY A 60 -19.79 -13.04 5.04
C GLY A 60 -19.33 -14.04 3.97
N ALA A 61 -20.13 -15.10 3.79
CA ALA A 61 -19.84 -16.21 2.87
C ALA A 61 -20.26 -15.88 1.43
N ILE A 62 -19.67 -14.82 0.85
CA ILE A 62 -19.89 -14.46 -0.55
C ILE A 62 -18.81 -15.11 -1.41
N THR A 63 -19.21 -16.05 -2.26
CA THR A 63 -18.28 -16.84 -3.08
C THR A 63 -18.15 -16.35 -4.53
N GLY A 64 -19.05 -15.47 -4.98
CA GLY A 64 -19.10 -14.95 -6.34
C GLY A 64 -18.74 -13.47 -6.45
N THR A 65 -18.57 -13.00 -7.69
CA THR A 65 -18.49 -11.57 -7.97
C THR A 65 -19.84 -10.90 -7.74
N PHE A 66 -19.80 -9.67 -7.25
CA PHE A 66 -21.03 -8.90 -7.00
C PHE A 66 -20.77 -7.41 -7.13
N THR A 67 -21.84 -6.65 -7.33
CA THR A 67 -21.84 -5.20 -7.29
C THR A 67 -22.56 -4.76 -6.02
N CYS A 68 -21.94 -3.92 -5.18
CA CYS A 68 -22.56 -3.44 -3.96
C CYS A 68 -23.69 -2.44 -4.22
N ALA A 69 -24.55 -2.21 -3.21
CA ALA A 69 -25.66 -1.27 -3.29
C ALA A 69 -25.23 0.18 -3.65
N ASN A 70 -24.02 0.60 -3.25
CA ASN A 70 -23.49 1.91 -3.62
C ASN A 70 -23.24 2.03 -5.13
N CYS A 71 -22.86 0.94 -5.78
CA CYS A 71 -22.51 0.93 -7.20
C CYS A 71 -23.69 0.53 -8.11
N ALA A 72 -24.60 -0.32 -7.63
CA ALA A 72 -25.68 -0.92 -8.44
C ALA A 72 -26.67 0.11 -8.98
N HIS A 73 -26.89 1.21 -8.26
CA HIS A 73 -27.90 2.23 -8.59
C HIS A 73 -27.30 3.55 -9.08
N ARG A 74 -26.02 3.55 -9.50
CA ARG A 74 -25.32 4.75 -9.95
C ARG A 74 -24.79 4.57 -11.37
N ALA A 75 -25.00 5.60 -12.19
CA ALA A 75 -24.21 5.78 -13.40
C ALA A 75 -22.79 6.16 -13.00
N ILE A 76 -21.85 5.25 -13.25
CA ILE A 76 -20.43 5.43 -12.97
C ILE A 76 -19.70 5.33 -14.31
N HIS A 77 -18.99 6.39 -14.69
CA HIS A 77 -18.35 6.56 -16.00
C HIS A 77 -16.94 5.92 -16.08
N PHE A 78 -16.71 4.88 -15.28
CA PHE A 78 -15.51 4.04 -15.32
C PHE A 78 -15.91 2.59 -15.08
N ASP A 79 -15.10 1.66 -15.60
CA ASP A 79 -15.38 0.23 -15.52
C ASP A 79 -15.20 -0.30 -14.09
N THR A 80 -14.05 0.00 -13.48
CA THR A 80 -13.73 -0.39 -12.11
C THR A 80 -12.73 0.56 -11.47
N ALA A 81 -12.85 0.76 -10.16
CA ALA A 81 -11.85 1.41 -9.33
C ALA A 81 -11.26 0.37 -8.37
N VAL A 82 -10.00 0.00 -8.60
CA VAL A 82 -9.32 -1.07 -7.85
C VAL A 82 -8.48 -0.47 -6.72
N ALA A 83 -8.66 -0.99 -5.50
CA ALA A 83 -7.87 -0.61 -4.34
C ALA A 83 -7.12 -1.82 -3.77
N ALA A 84 -5.80 -1.70 -3.58
CA ALA A 84 -4.98 -2.76 -2.98
C ALA A 84 -5.07 -2.80 -1.45
N TYR A 85 -5.39 -1.66 -0.82
CA TYR A 85 -5.46 -1.49 0.62
C TYR A 85 -6.65 -0.63 1.03
N ARG A 86 -7.18 -0.87 2.23
CA ARG A 86 -8.19 0.00 2.85
C ARG A 86 -7.55 1.29 3.31
N SER A 87 -8.23 2.42 3.08
CA SER A 87 -7.80 3.75 3.51
C SER A 87 -7.98 3.99 5.03
N ARG A 88 -7.28 3.18 5.83
CA ARG A 88 -7.28 3.25 7.31
C ARG A 88 -5.89 2.94 7.87
N GLY A 89 -5.66 3.29 9.15
CA GLY A 89 -4.39 3.03 9.84
C GLY A 89 -3.19 3.61 9.09
N ILE A 90 -2.10 2.82 9.01
CA ILE A 90 -0.84 3.19 8.35
C ILE A 90 -1.06 3.68 6.92
N VAL A 91 -1.90 3.00 6.13
CA VAL A 91 -2.13 3.37 4.72
C VAL A 91 -2.74 4.77 4.62
N ARG A 92 -3.70 5.10 5.50
CA ARG A 92 -4.29 6.43 5.54
C ARG A 92 -3.25 7.48 5.93
N GLN A 93 -2.41 7.19 6.93
CA GLN A 93 -1.33 8.08 7.34
C GLN A 93 -0.37 8.37 6.19
N ILE A 94 0.09 7.34 5.47
CA ILE A 94 0.98 7.50 4.31
C ILE A 94 0.33 8.36 3.24
N ILE A 95 -0.93 8.10 2.88
CA ILE A 95 -1.64 8.88 1.85
C ILE A 95 -1.78 10.35 2.28
N HIS A 96 -2.05 10.61 3.56
CA HIS A 96 -2.16 11.97 4.09
C HIS A 96 -0.82 12.69 4.07
N THR A 97 0.25 12.07 4.58
CA THR A 97 1.60 12.63 4.54
C THR A 97 2.04 12.89 3.10
N PHE A 98 1.73 11.99 2.17
CA PHE A 98 2.05 12.18 0.77
C PHE A 98 1.28 13.36 0.15
N LYS A 99 -0.05 13.41 0.32
CA LYS A 99 -0.90 14.44 -0.29
C LYS A 99 -0.76 15.82 0.34
N TYR A 100 -0.52 15.88 1.65
CA TYR A 100 -0.62 17.12 2.43
C TYR A 100 0.68 17.48 3.17
N GLY A 101 1.66 16.58 3.20
CA GLY A 101 2.99 16.83 3.76
C GLY A 101 3.99 17.41 2.76
N HIS A 102 3.51 17.96 1.64
CA HIS A 102 4.35 18.58 0.60
C HIS A 102 5.44 17.64 0.05
N GLN A 103 5.13 16.34 -0.05
CA GLN A 103 6.00 15.38 -0.75
C GLN A 103 5.86 15.48 -2.28
N ILE A 104 4.85 16.23 -2.73
CA ILE A 104 4.58 16.68 -4.11
C ILE A 104 4.05 18.10 -4.09
#